data_AF-A0A7X0D0A0-F1
#
_entry.id   AF-A0A7X0D0A0-F1
#
_cell.length_a   1.000
_cell.length_b   1.000
_cell.length_c   1.000
_cell.angle_alpha   90.00
_cell.angle_beta   90.00
_cell.angle_gamma   90.00
#
_symmetry.space_group_name_H-M   'P 1'
#
loop_
_entity.id
_entity.type
_entity.pdbx_description
1 polymer ?
#
loop_
_entity_poly.entity_id
_entity_poly.type
_entity_poly.pdbx_seq_one_letter_code
_entity_poly.pdbx_strand_id
1 'polypeptide(L)'
;MEQRRAVYYPIARLCLSAITLIDFDSPTTGSLSMPISRLIRAFRGVTDPRGNRDRILAAGDSHSQFWSGYNNLSSEKSVFAGVDLLHVGPATAYGLSKPGTSTRAIEKITDHLDRRREEYGCLLLSFGEIDCRVHIVRNAIINGTSLDVEVAKVVNKYLDAVNSLVKKYDIPCVIWGPIPSSPPGKVNYHPSFPTVGGVLERNYAAKRFNELLAQKVVEGRIEHITVFDHLIDVGYVTRTEVLYDGCHLSNVVMPLAELELRKSLERLGLAEKLSSVLSREWPIAPSINLRNVAIGAKCIPSSVWKGFAPKPFGPKPLGKVHFHTNKDDVPSLTVNLDAAYLIRRVEIDNRSDDHAARAARIAISVSADGKEYTDVYSPDDRIFFGAGDDRLVVEIDLDKPVRFVKIYLREKSYLHLEHVSIWAPSFYA
;
A
#
# COMPACT_ATOMS: atom_id res chain seq x y z
N MET A 1 19.03 -8.80 52.54
CA MET A 1 19.39 -9.10 51.13
C MET A 1 18.12 -8.93 50.32
N GLU A 2 17.85 -7.68 49.94
CA GLU A 2 18.05 -7.15 48.58
C GLU A 2 16.86 -7.47 47.68
N GLN A 3 15.87 -6.58 47.65
CA GLN A 3 15.73 -5.38 46.80
C GLN A 3 14.98 -5.70 45.50
N ARG A 4 13.65 -5.53 45.55
CA ARG A 4 12.83 -5.16 44.39
C ARG A 4 12.60 -3.65 44.46
N ARG A 5 13.23 -2.89 43.56
CA ARG A 5 12.91 -1.48 43.31
C ARG A 5 12.06 -1.39 42.04
N ALA A 6 10.79 -1.01 42.22
CA ALA A 6 9.97 -0.47 41.16
C ALA A 6 10.33 1.01 40.98
N VAL A 7 10.66 1.41 39.75
CA VAL A 7 10.91 2.81 39.39
C VAL A 7 9.60 3.37 38.85
N TYR A 8 8.95 4.21 39.65
CA TYR A 8 7.87 5.11 39.24
C TYR A 8 8.50 6.40 38.69
N TYR A 9 8.18 6.80 37.46
CA TYR A 9 8.51 8.13 36.92
C TYR A 9 7.31 9.08 37.10
N PRO A 10 7.50 10.29 37.66
CA PRO A 10 6.48 11.33 37.69
C PRO A 10 6.69 12.33 36.55
N ILE A 11 5.91 12.25 35.48
CA ILE A 11 5.76 13.34 34.50
C ILE A 11 4.43 14.05 34.80
N ALA A 12 4.46 14.98 35.75
CA ALA A 12 3.38 15.93 35.98
C ALA A 12 3.88 17.10 36.84
N ARG A 13 4.92 17.84 36.39
CA ARG A 13 5.32 19.10 37.06
C ARG A 13 6.25 19.97 36.23
N LEU A 14 5.84 20.37 35.02
CA LEU A 14 6.54 21.40 34.23
C LEU A 14 5.52 22.09 33.32
N CYS A 15 4.63 22.92 33.89
CA CYS A 15 3.85 23.93 33.14
C CYS A 15 3.08 24.90 34.07
N LEU A 16 3.60 25.21 35.26
CA LEU A 16 2.94 26.10 36.22
C LEU A 16 3.91 27.05 36.93
N SER A 17 4.96 27.48 36.24
CA SER A 17 5.97 28.42 36.76
C SER A 17 6.13 29.67 35.88
N ALA A 18 5.12 30.04 35.10
CA ALA A 18 5.14 31.24 34.26
C ALA A 18 3.90 32.12 34.44
N ILE A 19 3.34 32.23 35.65
CA ILE A 19 2.40 33.31 36.02
C ILE A 19 2.62 33.64 37.50
N THR A 20 3.72 34.31 37.81
CA THR A 20 3.87 35.07 39.06
C THR A 20 4.97 36.08 38.81
N LEU A 21 4.57 37.26 38.37
CA LEU A 21 5.21 38.57 38.57
C LEU A 21 4.34 39.60 37.82
N ILE A 22 3.19 39.92 38.41
CA ILE A 22 2.52 41.19 38.17
C ILE A 22 2.30 41.79 39.56
N ASP A 23 3.11 42.81 39.85
CA ASP A 23 2.95 43.70 41.00
C ASP A 23 1.60 44.42 40.91
N PHE A 24 0.86 44.42 42.02
CA PHE A 24 -0.36 45.23 42.18
C PHE A 24 -0.15 46.20 43.33
N ASP A 25 0.36 47.39 43.01
CA ASP A 25 0.25 48.59 43.85
C ASP A 25 -0.46 49.69 43.05
N SER A 26 -1.79 49.77 43.20
CA SER A 26 -2.58 51.01 43.35
C SER A 26 -4.07 50.75 43.09
N PRO A 27 -4.99 51.47 43.77
CA PRO A 27 -6.41 51.17 43.74
C PRO A 27 -7.20 52.22 42.93
N THR A 28 -7.64 51.90 41.71
CA THR A 28 -8.75 52.64 41.08
C THR A 28 -9.48 51.78 40.04
N THR A 29 -10.75 51.52 40.35
CA THR A 29 -11.92 51.43 39.43
C THR A 29 -11.88 50.52 38.20
N GLY A 30 -12.79 49.55 38.18
CA GLY A 30 -13.35 48.98 36.94
C GLY A 30 -13.31 47.46 36.89
N SER A 31 -14.41 46.80 37.27
CA SER A 31 -14.55 45.36 37.11
C SER A 31 -14.60 44.97 35.64
N LEU A 32 -13.55 44.31 35.16
CA LEU A 32 -13.55 43.54 33.91
C LEU A 32 -13.12 42.11 34.22
N SER A 33 -14.04 41.33 34.80
CA SER A 33 -13.88 39.88 34.89
C SER A 33 -14.12 39.27 33.51
N MET A 34 -13.06 39.12 32.72
CA MET A 34 -13.13 38.27 31.54
C MET A 34 -13.07 36.81 32.01
N PRO A 35 -14.07 35.95 31.70
CA PRO A 35 -14.04 34.56 32.09
C PRO A 35 -12.79 33.87 31.52
N ILE A 36 -12.13 33.00 32.29
CA ILE A 36 -10.99 32.19 31.83
C ILE A 36 -11.32 31.44 30.53
N SER A 37 -12.60 31.08 30.32
CA SER A 37 -13.08 30.49 29.08
C SER A 37 -12.96 31.41 27.84
N ARG A 38 -13.03 32.74 28.01
CA ARG A 38 -12.74 33.72 26.94
C ARG A 38 -11.25 33.92 26.71
N LEU A 39 -10.40 33.81 27.74
CA LEU A 39 -8.94 33.83 27.59
C LEU A 39 -8.44 32.59 26.82
N ILE A 40 -9.00 31.41 27.13
CA ILE A 40 -8.74 30.16 26.39
C ILE A 40 -9.28 30.24 24.95
N ARG A 41 -10.39 30.92 24.72
CA ARG A 41 -10.93 31.14 23.36
C ARG A 41 -10.13 32.17 22.55
N ALA A 42 -9.53 33.15 23.21
CA ALA A 42 -8.60 34.10 22.59
C ALA A 42 -7.25 33.44 22.23
N PHE A 43 -6.75 32.51 23.06
CA PHE A 43 -5.57 31.70 22.74
C PHE A 43 -5.83 30.63 21.66
N ARG A 44 -7.04 30.06 21.60
CA ARG A 44 -7.49 29.18 20.50
C ARG A 44 -7.82 29.93 19.19
N GLY A 45 -7.83 31.26 19.24
CA GLY A 45 -8.04 32.16 18.10
C GLY A 45 -6.75 32.76 17.54
N VAL A 46 -5.58 32.40 18.08
CA VAL A 46 -4.30 32.65 17.40
C VAL A 46 -4.19 31.59 16.31
N THR A 47 -4.79 31.86 15.15
CA THR A 47 -4.48 31.11 13.93
C THR A 47 -2.97 31.14 13.77
N ASP A 48 -2.33 29.96 13.80
CA ASP A 48 -0.94 29.84 13.37
C ASP A 48 -0.84 30.55 12.00
N PRO A 49 0.00 31.59 11.84
CA PRO A 49 0.13 32.28 10.57
C PRO A 49 0.64 31.37 9.43
N ARG A 50 0.97 30.10 9.74
CA ARG A 50 1.49 29.05 8.85
C ARG A 50 0.42 28.08 8.33
N GLY A 51 -0.81 28.51 8.08
CA GLY A 51 -1.85 27.70 7.42
C GLY A 51 -2.24 26.41 8.16
N ASN A 52 -3.28 25.73 7.68
CA ASN A 52 -3.63 24.40 8.19
C ASN A 52 -2.73 23.36 7.50
N ARG A 53 -1.51 23.16 8.01
CA ARG A 53 -0.54 22.17 7.53
C ARG A 53 -0.86 20.76 8.02
N ASP A 54 -2.03 20.26 7.67
CA ASP A 54 -2.56 18.98 8.13
C ASP A 54 -2.46 17.87 7.07
N ARG A 55 -1.68 18.07 6.00
CA ARG A 55 -1.47 17.07 4.94
C ARG A 55 -0.04 16.54 4.87
N ILE A 56 0.12 15.37 4.26
CA ILE A 56 1.40 14.77 3.88
C ILE A 56 1.50 14.78 2.35
N LEU A 57 2.62 15.26 1.81
CA LEU A 57 2.92 15.10 0.39
C LEU A 57 3.81 13.86 0.20
N ALA A 58 3.25 12.78 -0.34
CA ALA A 58 3.99 11.60 -0.76
C ALA A 58 4.50 11.79 -2.20
N ALA A 59 5.81 12.00 -2.36
CA ALA A 59 6.43 12.28 -3.64
C ALA A 59 7.56 11.31 -3.96
N GLY A 60 7.69 10.91 -5.23
CA GLY A 60 8.70 9.92 -5.59
C GLY A 60 8.57 9.39 -7.00
N ASP A 61 9.29 8.31 -7.25
CA ASP A 61 9.07 7.45 -8.41
C ASP A 61 7.74 6.68 -8.29
N SER A 62 7.58 5.57 -8.99
CA SER A 62 6.35 4.78 -8.93
C SER A 62 6.08 4.19 -7.54
N HIS A 63 7.09 4.06 -6.66
CA HIS A 63 6.90 3.54 -5.31
C HIS A 63 6.23 4.55 -4.36
N SER A 64 6.22 5.84 -4.68
CA SER A 64 5.41 6.82 -3.95
C SER A 64 3.91 6.52 -4.05
N GLN A 65 3.46 5.90 -5.15
CA GLN A 65 2.06 5.50 -5.37
C GLN A 65 1.59 4.40 -4.42
N PHE A 66 2.50 3.71 -3.74
CA PHE A 66 2.12 2.78 -2.67
C PHE A 66 1.25 3.47 -1.61
N TRP A 67 1.54 4.74 -1.30
CA TRP A 67 0.79 5.55 -0.34
C TRP A 67 -0.60 5.97 -0.84
N SER A 68 -1.00 5.55 -2.04
CA SER A 68 -2.40 5.58 -2.46
C SER A 68 -3.26 4.56 -1.69
N GLY A 69 -2.66 3.46 -1.20
CA GLY A 69 -3.38 2.33 -0.61
C GLY A 69 -3.97 1.34 -1.62
N TYR A 70 -3.86 1.62 -2.91
CA TYR A 70 -4.35 0.76 -3.99
C TYR A 70 -3.20 0.02 -4.68
N ASN A 71 -3.48 -1.19 -5.19
CA ASN A 71 -2.58 -1.92 -6.09
C ASN A 71 -2.68 -1.39 -7.52
N ASN A 72 -2.47 -0.07 -7.69
CA ASN A 72 -2.63 0.62 -8.95
C ASN A 72 -1.77 1.90 -9.00
N LEU A 73 -0.85 1.96 -9.96
CA LEU A 73 0.00 3.13 -10.19
C LEU A 73 -0.73 4.35 -10.76
N SER A 74 -1.91 4.16 -11.35
CA SER A 74 -2.70 5.28 -11.91
C SER A 74 -3.64 5.92 -10.89
N SER A 75 -3.56 5.54 -9.61
CA SER A 75 -4.41 6.16 -8.59
C SER A 75 -4.00 7.62 -8.37
N GLU A 76 -4.92 8.53 -8.61
CA GLU A 76 -4.74 9.95 -8.31
C GLU A 76 -5.10 10.30 -6.85
N LYS A 77 -5.78 9.37 -6.15
CA LYS A 77 -6.26 9.56 -4.78
C LYS A 77 -5.65 8.55 -3.84
N SER A 78 -5.46 8.99 -2.59
CA SER A 78 -5.10 8.12 -1.48
C SER A 78 -6.32 7.70 -0.67
N VAL A 79 -6.28 6.48 -0.12
CA VAL A 79 -7.19 6.03 0.96
C VAL A 79 -6.97 6.81 2.27
N PHE A 80 -5.88 7.55 2.38
CA PHE A 80 -5.59 8.46 3.48
C PHE A 80 -6.02 9.87 3.09
N ALA A 81 -7.06 10.39 3.74
CA ALA A 81 -7.69 11.67 3.37
C ALA A 81 -6.70 12.87 3.32
N GLY A 82 -5.65 12.81 4.14
CA GLY A 82 -4.61 13.84 4.22
C GLY A 82 -3.32 13.54 3.45
N VAL A 83 -3.27 12.49 2.61
CA VAL A 83 -2.07 12.17 1.80
C VAL A 83 -2.30 12.57 0.35
N ASP A 84 -1.51 13.52 -0.13
CA ASP A 84 -1.43 13.87 -1.55
C ASP A 84 -0.29 13.10 -2.22
N LEU A 85 -0.52 12.65 -3.45
CA LEU A 85 0.44 11.86 -4.23
C LEU A 85 1.05 12.72 -5.34
N LEU A 86 2.38 12.69 -5.45
CA LEU A 86 3.12 13.37 -6.52
C LEU A 86 4.14 12.42 -7.15
N HIS A 87 3.72 11.73 -8.21
CA HIS A 87 4.61 10.92 -9.02
C HIS A 87 5.44 11.78 -9.98
N VAL A 88 6.76 11.69 -9.90
CA VAL A 88 7.68 12.53 -10.68
C VAL A 88 8.34 11.82 -11.86
N GLY A 89 7.91 10.60 -12.18
CA GLY A 89 8.52 9.74 -13.18
C GLY A 89 9.60 8.82 -12.59
N PRO A 90 10.38 8.09 -13.43
CA PRO A 90 11.39 7.12 -12.98
C PRO A 90 12.68 7.82 -12.49
N ALA A 91 12.55 8.67 -11.49
CA ALA A 91 13.64 9.46 -10.94
C ALA A 91 14.44 8.65 -9.92
N THR A 92 15.76 8.85 -9.92
CA THR A 92 16.68 8.18 -9.00
C THR A 92 16.98 9.05 -7.79
N ALA A 93 17.30 8.44 -6.65
CA ALA A 93 17.76 9.13 -5.46
C ALA A 93 19.04 9.91 -5.72
N TYR A 94 19.98 9.33 -6.50
CA TYR A 94 21.22 10.01 -6.91
C TYR A 94 20.94 11.26 -7.76
N GLY A 95 19.95 11.18 -8.67
CA GLY A 95 19.61 12.24 -9.60
C GLY A 95 18.74 13.36 -9.01
N LEU A 96 18.16 13.16 -7.83
CA LEU A 96 17.18 14.09 -7.26
C LEU A 96 17.75 15.48 -7.01
N SER A 97 19.03 15.64 -6.67
CA SER A 97 19.62 16.97 -6.47
C SER A 97 19.95 17.71 -7.77
N LYS A 98 19.81 17.07 -8.94
CA LYS A 98 20.25 17.61 -10.22
C LYS A 98 19.08 18.25 -11.00
N PRO A 99 19.10 19.58 -11.21
CA PRO A 99 18.15 20.22 -12.12
C PRO A 99 18.44 19.86 -13.58
N GLY A 100 17.43 20.00 -14.44
CA GLY A 100 17.49 19.70 -15.87
C GLY A 100 17.57 18.22 -16.21
N THR A 101 17.23 17.33 -15.27
CA THR A 101 17.11 15.89 -15.56
C THR A 101 15.90 15.62 -16.44
N SER A 102 15.89 14.50 -17.17
CA SER A 102 14.77 14.13 -18.04
C SER A 102 13.45 13.98 -17.28
N THR A 103 13.50 13.54 -16.01
CA THR A 103 12.31 13.42 -15.16
C THR A 103 11.88 14.75 -14.55
N ARG A 104 12.79 15.73 -14.49
CA ARG A 104 12.60 17.03 -13.82
C ARG A 104 12.06 16.88 -12.39
N ALA A 105 12.56 15.87 -11.68
CA ALA A 105 11.97 15.41 -10.43
C ALA A 105 11.97 16.49 -9.34
N ILE A 106 13.11 17.14 -9.15
CA ILE A 106 13.24 18.19 -8.14
C ILE A 106 12.42 19.41 -8.52
N GLU A 107 12.38 19.79 -9.80
CA GLU A 107 11.59 20.92 -10.27
C GLU A 107 10.10 20.67 -10.07
N LYS A 108 9.60 19.46 -10.36
CA LYS A 108 8.20 19.11 -10.10
C LYS A 108 7.86 19.22 -8.61
N ILE A 109 8.74 18.74 -7.73
CA ILE A 109 8.54 18.84 -6.27
C ILE A 109 8.57 20.30 -5.83
N THR A 110 9.56 21.06 -6.26
CA THR A 110 9.69 22.48 -5.87
C THR A 110 8.56 23.32 -6.43
N ASP A 111 8.16 23.12 -7.69
CA ASP A 111 7.03 23.81 -8.32
C ASP A 111 5.72 23.52 -7.60
N HIS A 112 5.54 22.29 -7.10
CA HIS A 112 4.38 21.92 -6.29
C HIS A 112 4.40 22.61 -4.93
N LEU A 113 5.53 22.54 -4.23
CA LEU A 113 5.68 23.14 -2.90
C LEU A 113 5.64 24.68 -2.95
N ASP A 114 6.22 25.31 -3.97
CA ASP A 114 6.16 26.77 -4.15
C ASP A 114 4.71 27.27 -4.27
N ARG A 115 3.79 26.43 -4.77
CA ARG A 115 2.36 26.75 -4.88
C ARG A 115 1.53 26.36 -3.65
N ARG A 116 1.88 25.27 -2.97
CA ARG A 116 1.02 24.59 -1.98
C ARG A 116 1.69 24.28 -0.64
N ARG A 117 2.87 24.86 -0.33
CA ARG A 117 3.62 24.51 0.88
C ARG A 117 2.83 24.63 2.19
N GLU A 118 1.90 25.57 2.28
CA GLU A 118 1.14 25.83 3.53
C GLU A 118 0.11 24.74 3.84
N GLU A 119 -0.12 23.81 2.91
CA GLU A 119 -1.00 22.66 3.12
C GLU A 119 -0.27 21.49 3.79
N TYR A 120 1.07 21.44 3.68
CA TYR A 120 1.85 20.25 4.02
C TYR A 120 2.57 20.40 5.36
N GLY A 121 2.23 19.50 6.28
CA GLY A 121 2.91 19.32 7.56
C GLY A 121 4.11 18.38 7.50
N CYS A 122 4.17 17.51 6.49
CA CYS A 122 5.26 16.57 6.29
C CYS A 122 5.46 16.24 4.81
N LEU A 123 6.70 16.02 4.40
CA LEU A 123 7.04 15.35 3.15
C LEU A 123 7.24 13.86 3.40
N LEU A 124 6.85 13.02 2.44
CA LEU A 124 7.11 11.59 2.43
C LEU A 124 7.78 11.22 1.11
N LEU A 125 9.11 11.05 1.12
CA LEU A 125 9.90 10.90 -0.11
C LEU A 125 10.27 9.44 -0.37
N SER A 126 9.92 8.94 -1.55
CA SER A 126 10.17 7.56 -1.99
C SER A 126 11.08 7.54 -3.23
N PHE A 127 12.37 7.33 -3.01
CA PHE A 127 13.39 7.21 -4.06
C PHE A 127 14.44 6.17 -3.66
N GLY A 128 15.17 5.65 -4.65
CA GLY A 128 16.31 4.77 -4.42
C GLY A 128 16.09 3.33 -4.87
N GLU A 129 14.85 2.91 -5.15
CA GLU A 129 14.58 1.56 -5.68
C GLU A 129 15.29 1.36 -7.01
N ILE A 130 15.14 2.30 -7.95
CA ILE A 130 15.78 2.25 -9.26
C ILE A 130 17.31 2.27 -9.13
N ASP A 131 17.85 3.04 -8.18
CA ASP A 131 19.29 3.06 -7.88
C ASP A 131 19.78 1.67 -7.47
N CYS A 132 19.09 1.02 -6.52
CA CYS A 132 19.44 -0.32 -6.03
C CYS A 132 19.29 -1.39 -7.12
N ARG A 133 18.21 -1.31 -7.91
CA ARG A 133 17.89 -2.31 -8.92
C ARG A 133 18.78 -2.25 -10.15
N VAL A 134 19.33 -1.08 -10.46
CA VAL A 134 20.03 -0.82 -11.73
C VAL A 134 21.42 -0.23 -11.52
N HIS A 135 21.51 0.91 -10.84
CA HIS A 135 22.68 1.78 -10.95
C HIS A 135 23.80 1.41 -9.98
N ILE A 136 23.48 1.04 -8.74
CA ILE A 136 24.48 0.74 -7.72
C ILE A 136 25.31 -0.47 -8.13
N VAL A 137 24.66 -1.58 -8.51
CA VAL A 137 25.36 -2.79 -8.94
C VAL A 137 26.15 -2.53 -10.23
N ARG A 138 25.55 -1.82 -11.20
CA ARG A 138 26.24 -1.44 -12.44
C ARG A 138 27.51 -0.63 -12.17
N ASN A 139 27.43 0.38 -11.30
CA ASN A 139 28.56 1.25 -11.01
C ASN A 139 29.64 0.53 -10.22
N ALA A 140 29.27 -0.40 -9.31
CA ALA A 140 30.23 -1.23 -8.59
C ALA A 140 31.06 -2.08 -9.56
N ILE A 141 30.39 -2.68 -10.56
CA ILE A 141 31.06 -3.47 -11.61
C ILE A 141 31.96 -2.59 -12.48
N ILE A 142 31.44 -1.47 -13.00
CA ILE A 142 32.19 -0.58 -13.92
C ILE A 142 33.42 0.03 -13.23
N ASN A 143 33.29 0.43 -11.96
CA ASN A 143 34.33 1.13 -11.24
C ASN A 143 35.28 0.20 -10.47
N GLY A 144 34.99 -1.11 -10.40
CA GLY A 144 35.75 -2.04 -9.55
C GLY A 144 35.64 -1.71 -8.06
N THR A 145 34.49 -1.23 -7.60
CA THR A 145 34.22 -0.83 -6.20
C THR A 145 33.22 -1.78 -5.53
N SER A 146 33.13 -1.73 -4.20
CA SER A 146 32.12 -2.51 -3.47
C SER A 146 30.73 -1.87 -3.56
N LEU A 147 29.68 -2.69 -3.37
CA LEU A 147 28.30 -2.19 -3.27
C LEU A 147 28.15 -1.15 -2.17
N ASP A 148 28.79 -1.34 -1.01
CA ASP A 148 28.76 -0.39 0.10
C ASP A 148 29.30 1.00 -0.27
N VAL A 149 30.37 1.06 -1.09
CA VAL A 149 30.93 2.32 -1.58
C VAL A 149 29.93 3.04 -2.50
N GLU A 150 29.30 2.31 -3.42
CA GLU A 150 28.32 2.90 -4.34
C GLU A 150 27.01 3.29 -3.63
N VAL A 151 26.53 2.49 -2.68
CA VAL A 151 25.40 2.83 -1.79
C VAL A 151 25.68 4.14 -1.06
N ALA A 152 26.87 4.28 -0.45
CA ALA A 152 27.22 5.49 0.29
C ALA A 152 27.20 6.75 -0.59
N LYS A 153 27.67 6.66 -1.84
CA LYS A 153 27.61 7.78 -2.79
C LYS A 153 26.16 8.20 -3.04
N VAL A 154 25.26 7.25 -3.30
CA VAL A 154 23.85 7.54 -3.57
C VAL A 154 23.13 8.10 -2.34
N VAL A 155 23.29 7.48 -1.17
CA VAL A 155 22.65 7.93 0.07
C VAL A 155 23.09 9.35 0.42
N ASN A 156 24.38 9.68 0.28
CA ASN A 156 24.87 11.04 0.54
C ASN A 156 24.20 12.07 -0.38
N LYS A 157 24.17 11.79 -1.69
CA LYS A 157 23.52 12.69 -2.66
C LYS A 157 22.03 12.84 -2.43
N TYR A 158 21.38 11.77 -2.00
CA TYR A 158 19.96 11.81 -1.68
C TYR A 158 19.70 12.67 -0.44
N LEU A 159 20.46 12.47 0.64
CA LEU A 159 20.34 13.27 1.86
C LEU A 159 20.67 14.75 1.61
N ASP A 160 21.63 15.08 0.74
CA ASP A 160 21.89 16.47 0.32
C ASP A 160 20.64 17.12 -0.29
N ALA A 161 19.91 16.37 -1.14
CA ALA A 161 18.67 16.84 -1.75
C ALA A 161 17.55 17.01 -0.71
N VAL A 162 17.35 16.01 0.16
CA VAL A 162 16.33 16.04 1.21
C VAL A 162 16.59 17.18 2.19
N ASN A 163 17.82 17.36 2.67
CA ASN A 163 18.19 18.46 3.54
C ASN A 163 17.91 19.82 2.89
N SER A 164 18.19 19.95 1.59
CA SER A 164 17.92 21.17 0.83
C SER A 164 16.42 21.49 0.75
N LEU A 165 15.57 20.47 0.54
CA LEU A 165 14.10 20.62 0.56
C LEU A 165 13.57 20.99 1.94
N VAL A 166 13.97 20.26 2.98
CA VAL A 166 13.55 20.50 4.37
C VAL A 166 13.93 21.91 4.81
N LYS A 167 15.16 22.34 4.50
CA LYS A 167 15.66 23.68 4.82
C LYS A 167 14.92 24.78 4.04
N LYS A 168 14.70 24.60 2.73
CA LYS A 168 14.05 25.61 1.87
C LYS A 168 12.59 25.84 2.28
N TYR A 169 11.85 24.75 2.53
CA TYR A 169 10.40 24.83 2.74
C TYR A 169 9.99 24.88 4.21
N ASP A 170 10.90 24.59 5.13
CA ASP A 170 10.61 24.48 6.55
C ASP A 170 9.52 23.42 6.83
N ILE A 171 9.63 22.26 6.18
CA ILE A 171 8.72 21.11 6.31
C ILE A 171 9.55 19.88 6.69
N PRO A 172 9.24 19.17 7.80
CA PRO A 172 9.89 17.90 8.13
C PRO A 172 9.68 16.85 7.04
N CYS A 173 10.59 15.88 6.95
CA CYS A 173 10.56 14.84 5.92
C CYS A 173 10.69 13.45 6.53
N VAL A 174 9.87 12.53 6.05
CA VAL A 174 10.03 11.10 6.25
C VAL A 174 10.52 10.49 4.94
N ILE A 175 11.61 9.74 4.98
CA ILE A 175 12.13 9.01 3.83
C ILE A 175 11.55 7.60 3.87
N TRP A 176 10.78 7.25 2.85
CA TRP A 176 10.35 5.87 2.59
C TRP A 176 11.48 5.11 1.90
N GLY A 177 12.04 4.14 2.62
CA GLY A 177 13.19 3.36 2.18
C GLY A 177 12.93 2.50 0.95
N PRO A 178 13.96 2.20 0.13
CA PRO A 178 13.82 1.31 -1.00
C PRO A 178 13.40 -0.10 -0.57
N ILE A 179 12.55 -0.72 -1.38
CA ILE A 179 12.03 -2.07 -1.17
C ILE A 179 12.95 -3.09 -1.89
N PRO A 180 12.87 -4.40 -1.59
CA PRO A 180 13.65 -5.38 -2.32
C PRO A 180 13.14 -5.57 -3.76
N SER A 181 14.06 -5.83 -4.69
CA SER A 181 13.77 -6.07 -6.10
C SER A 181 13.31 -7.51 -6.34
N SER A 182 12.45 -7.74 -7.33
CA SER A 182 11.98 -9.10 -7.66
C SER A 182 13.08 -10.09 -8.03
N PRO A 183 12.88 -11.39 -7.71
CA PRO A 183 13.72 -12.46 -8.22
C PRO A 183 13.54 -12.64 -9.75
N PRO A 184 14.59 -13.08 -10.48
CA PRO A 184 14.49 -13.38 -11.90
C PRO A 184 13.46 -14.47 -12.20
N GLY A 185 12.75 -14.37 -13.32
CA GLY A 185 11.91 -15.45 -13.86
C GLY A 185 10.62 -15.76 -13.10
N LYS A 186 10.27 -14.97 -12.07
CA LYS A 186 9.12 -15.26 -11.18
C LYS A 186 7.93 -14.31 -11.35
N VAL A 187 7.99 -13.29 -12.20
CA VAL A 187 6.88 -12.32 -12.34
C VAL A 187 6.78 -11.76 -13.77
N ASN A 188 5.59 -11.22 -14.11
CA ASN A 188 5.26 -10.38 -15.27
C ASN A 188 6.09 -9.08 -15.31
N TYR A 189 7.40 -9.25 -15.32
CA TYR A 189 8.35 -8.18 -15.19
C TYR A 189 8.34 -7.38 -16.49
N HIS A 190 7.85 -6.15 -16.42
CA HIS A 190 7.69 -5.33 -17.61
C HIS A 190 9.08 -5.11 -18.25
N PRO A 191 9.28 -5.41 -19.55
CA PRO A 191 10.60 -5.35 -20.18
C PRO A 191 11.29 -3.97 -20.08
N SER A 192 10.52 -2.91 -19.85
CA SER A 192 11.03 -1.55 -19.67
C SER A 192 11.63 -1.26 -18.28
N PHE A 193 11.58 -2.21 -17.33
CA PHE A 193 12.17 -2.06 -16.01
C PHE A 193 13.54 -2.76 -15.99
N PRO A 194 14.67 -2.13 -16.35
CA PRO A 194 15.95 -2.84 -16.38
C PRO A 194 16.34 -3.36 -14.99
N THR A 195 17.13 -4.43 -14.92
CA THR A 195 17.84 -4.86 -13.72
C THR A 195 19.31 -5.08 -14.05
N VAL A 196 20.20 -4.82 -13.11
CA VAL A 196 21.62 -5.20 -13.22
C VAL A 196 22.02 -6.00 -11.97
N GLY A 197 22.80 -7.06 -12.17
CA GLY A 197 23.19 -8.00 -11.10
C GLY A 197 22.12 -9.03 -10.77
N GLY A 198 22.43 -9.91 -9.82
CA GLY A 198 21.51 -10.88 -9.23
C GLY A 198 20.56 -10.26 -8.19
N VAL A 199 19.50 -10.99 -7.82
CA VAL A 199 18.55 -10.55 -6.78
C VAL A 199 19.23 -10.31 -5.44
N LEU A 200 20.18 -11.16 -5.07
CA LEU A 200 20.94 -11.03 -3.83
C LEU A 200 21.75 -9.73 -3.81
N GLU A 201 22.43 -9.37 -4.91
CA GLU A 201 23.22 -8.13 -5.00
C GLU A 201 22.34 -6.89 -4.90
N ARG A 202 21.19 -6.88 -5.60
CA ARG A 202 20.23 -5.77 -5.56
C ARG A 202 19.58 -5.61 -4.19
N ASN A 203 19.19 -6.72 -3.56
CA ASN A 203 18.58 -6.71 -2.24
C ASN A 203 19.59 -6.39 -1.14
N TYR A 204 20.85 -6.84 -1.29
CA TYR A 204 21.94 -6.39 -0.43
C TYR A 204 22.13 -4.87 -0.56
N ALA A 205 22.18 -4.33 -1.78
CA ALA A 205 22.27 -2.89 -2.00
C ALA A 205 21.11 -2.12 -1.33
N ALA A 206 19.86 -2.58 -1.49
CA ALA A 206 18.70 -1.98 -0.86
C ALA A 206 18.73 -2.06 0.68
N LYS A 207 19.17 -3.19 1.26
CA LYS A 207 19.36 -3.31 2.71
C LYS A 207 20.39 -2.32 3.22
N ARG A 208 21.56 -2.28 2.58
CA ARG A 208 22.64 -1.35 2.95
C ARG A 208 22.24 0.11 2.77
N PHE A 209 21.42 0.42 1.77
CA PHE A 209 20.84 1.74 1.57
C PHE A 209 19.96 2.14 2.76
N ASN A 210 19.04 1.26 3.17
CA ASN A 210 18.16 1.48 4.31
C ASN A 210 18.95 1.63 5.62
N GLU A 211 19.92 0.74 5.88
CA GLU A 211 20.74 0.80 7.08
C GLU A 211 21.56 2.10 7.14
N LEU A 212 22.11 2.54 6.01
CA LEU A 212 22.89 3.77 5.97
C LEU A 212 22.01 5.03 6.10
N LEU A 213 20.78 5.02 5.56
CA LEU A 213 19.80 6.07 5.83
C LEU A 213 19.48 6.14 7.33
N ALA A 214 19.12 5.02 7.95
CA ALA A 214 18.83 4.96 9.38
C ALA A 214 20.00 5.46 10.24
N GLN A 215 21.25 5.14 9.85
CA GLN A 215 22.45 5.60 10.55
C GLN A 215 22.72 7.10 10.39
N LYS A 216 22.41 7.69 9.23
CA LYS A 216 22.75 9.09 8.90
C LYS A 216 21.65 10.07 9.23
N VAL A 217 20.41 9.60 9.28
CA VAL A 217 19.27 10.36 9.77
C VAL A 217 19.29 10.29 11.29
N VAL A 218 20.16 11.10 11.91
CA VAL A 218 20.26 11.24 13.36
C VAL A 218 19.56 12.52 13.76
N GLU A 219 18.67 12.44 14.76
CA GLU A 219 18.00 13.53 15.48
C GLU A 219 17.79 14.83 14.68
N GLY A 220 16.56 15.08 14.22
CA GLY A 220 16.26 16.32 13.51
C GLY A 220 14.89 16.32 12.89
N ARG A 221 14.78 17.00 11.75
CA ARG A 221 13.53 17.14 10.98
C ARG A 221 13.41 16.14 9.84
N ILE A 222 14.28 15.14 9.83
CA ILE A 222 14.29 14.05 8.86
C ILE A 222 14.18 12.76 9.64
N GLU A 223 13.34 11.84 9.16
CA GLU A 223 13.22 10.47 9.64
C GLU A 223 13.37 9.51 8.48
N HIS A 224 13.76 8.27 8.78
CA HIS A 224 13.75 7.16 7.82
C HIS A 224 12.84 6.06 8.33
N ILE A 225 12.04 5.51 7.43
CA ILE A 225 11.21 4.33 7.69
C ILE A 225 11.39 3.32 6.58
N THR A 226 11.31 2.05 6.93
CA THR A 226 11.36 0.95 5.98
C THR A 226 10.64 -0.27 6.55
N VAL A 227 10.18 -1.14 5.68
CA VAL A 227 9.65 -2.47 6.04
C VAL A 227 10.47 -3.58 5.38
N PHE A 228 11.65 -3.25 4.83
CA PHE A 228 12.47 -4.12 3.98
C PHE A 228 12.68 -5.53 4.53
N ASP A 229 13.02 -5.66 5.82
CA ASP A 229 13.32 -6.96 6.44
C ASP A 229 12.08 -7.88 6.52
N HIS A 230 10.87 -7.33 6.43
CA HIS A 230 9.63 -8.13 6.34
C HIS A 230 9.34 -8.64 4.93
N LEU A 231 10.03 -8.11 3.91
CA LEU A 231 9.75 -8.36 2.50
C LEU A 231 10.70 -9.39 1.87
N ILE A 232 11.72 -9.82 2.60
CA ILE A 232 12.70 -10.81 2.17
C ILE A 232 12.64 -12.09 3.02
N ASP A 233 13.20 -13.17 2.48
CA ASP A 233 13.50 -14.38 3.23
C ASP A 233 14.94 -14.38 3.77
N VAL A 234 15.31 -15.49 4.42
CA VAL A 234 16.65 -15.67 5.00
C VAL A 234 17.78 -15.67 3.96
N GLY A 235 17.46 -15.90 2.69
CA GLY A 235 18.39 -15.90 1.56
C GLY A 235 18.45 -14.56 0.82
N TYR A 236 17.87 -13.49 1.38
CA TYR A 236 17.74 -12.18 0.72
C TYR A 236 16.91 -12.23 -0.56
N VAL A 237 16.03 -13.21 -0.70
CA VAL A 237 15.11 -13.29 -1.85
C VAL A 237 13.80 -12.62 -1.46
N THR A 238 13.28 -11.80 -2.37
CA THR A 238 12.01 -11.09 -2.17
C THR A 238 10.85 -12.07 -2.13
N ARG A 239 10.01 -11.91 -1.12
CA ARG A 239 8.73 -12.62 -0.98
C ARG A 239 7.76 -12.13 -2.04
N THR A 240 7.54 -12.90 -3.09
CA THR A 240 6.80 -12.44 -4.27
C THR A 240 5.35 -12.07 -3.99
N GLU A 241 4.75 -12.62 -2.93
CA GLU A 241 3.40 -12.32 -2.45
C GLU A 241 3.23 -10.88 -1.95
N VAL A 242 4.32 -10.18 -1.62
CA VAL A 242 4.29 -8.77 -1.19
C VAL A 242 4.32 -7.80 -2.37
N LEU A 243 4.40 -8.30 -3.62
CA LEU A 243 4.41 -7.52 -4.85
C LEU A 243 3.16 -7.82 -5.69
N TYR A 244 2.51 -6.81 -6.27
CA TYR A 244 1.31 -7.05 -7.10
C TYR A 244 1.59 -7.17 -8.61
N ASP A 245 2.69 -6.59 -9.09
CA ASP A 245 3.11 -6.63 -10.50
C ASP A 245 4.58 -7.04 -10.70
N GLY A 246 5.22 -7.53 -9.64
CA GLY A 246 6.64 -7.90 -9.68
C GLY A 246 7.61 -6.74 -9.65
N CYS A 247 7.16 -5.52 -9.36
CA CYS A 247 8.04 -4.41 -9.03
C CYS A 247 7.50 -3.64 -7.83
N HIS A 248 6.19 -3.42 -7.76
CA HIS A 248 5.57 -2.55 -6.78
C HIS A 248 4.94 -3.33 -5.63
N LEU A 249 5.03 -2.76 -4.42
CA LEU A 249 4.45 -3.34 -3.21
C LEU A 249 2.93 -3.44 -3.33
N SER A 250 2.43 -4.62 -2.94
CA SER A 250 1.02 -4.85 -2.66
C SER A 250 0.60 -4.13 -1.37
N ASN A 251 -0.61 -3.60 -1.38
CA ASN A 251 -1.26 -2.99 -0.22
C ASN A 251 -1.46 -3.94 0.95
N VAL A 252 -1.21 -5.25 0.78
CA VAL A 252 -1.07 -6.20 1.90
C VAL A 252 0.00 -5.76 2.92
N VAL A 253 1.00 -5.01 2.49
CA VAL A 253 2.08 -4.46 3.33
C VAL A 253 1.68 -3.15 4.05
N MET A 254 0.57 -2.52 3.64
CA MET A 254 0.16 -1.20 4.12
C MET A 254 0.00 -1.11 5.65
N PRO A 255 -0.52 -2.11 6.39
CA PRO A 255 -0.54 -2.07 7.86
C PRO A 255 0.83 -1.87 8.50
N LEU A 256 1.88 -2.54 7.99
CA LEU A 256 3.24 -2.40 8.50
C LEU A 256 3.81 -1.02 8.16
N ALA A 257 3.63 -0.56 6.92
CA ALA A 257 4.13 0.74 6.50
C ALA A 257 3.49 1.91 7.28
N GLU A 258 2.18 1.83 7.53
CA GLU A 258 1.51 2.82 8.36
C GLU A 258 2.03 2.83 9.79
N LEU A 259 2.23 1.64 10.39
CA LEU A 259 2.76 1.55 11.75
C LEU A 259 4.12 2.27 11.86
N GLU A 260 5.01 2.06 10.90
CA GLU A 260 6.30 2.74 10.87
C GLU A 260 6.16 4.25 10.62
N LEU A 261 5.25 4.66 9.73
CA LEU A 261 4.96 6.08 9.51
C LEU A 261 4.42 6.74 10.78
N ARG A 262 3.50 6.11 11.52
CA ARG A 262 2.97 6.63 12.80
C ARG A 262 4.09 6.89 13.81
N LYS A 263 4.94 5.89 14.04
CA LYS A 263 6.10 6.01 14.95
C LYS A 263 7.04 7.14 14.53
N SER A 264 7.26 7.30 13.22
CA SER A 264 8.09 8.37 12.68
C SER A 264 7.46 9.75 12.88
N LEU A 265 6.17 9.90 12.63
CA LEU A 265 5.43 11.15 12.89
C LEU A 265 5.41 11.51 14.38
N GLU A 266 5.36 10.51 15.28
CA GLU A 266 5.52 10.73 16.73
C GLU A 266 6.89 11.30 17.08
N ARG A 267 7.97 10.70 16.55
CA ARG A 267 9.34 11.21 16.75
C ARG A 267 9.56 12.62 16.20
N LEU A 268 8.87 12.97 15.11
CA LEU A 268 8.86 14.33 14.56
C LEU A 268 7.97 15.32 15.33
N GLY A 269 7.23 14.87 16.35
CA GLY A 269 6.26 15.71 17.07
C GLY A 269 5.04 16.12 16.23
N LEU A 270 4.73 15.35 15.18
CA LEU A 270 3.64 15.62 14.23
C LEU A 270 2.41 14.74 14.44
N ALA A 271 2.49 13.72 15.31
CA ALA A 271 1.43 12.72 15.47
C ALA A 271 0.06 13.31 15.84
N GLU A 272 0.01 14.31 16.73
CA GLU A 272 -1.27 14.96 17.10
C GLU A 272 -1.85 15.72 15.90
N LYS A 273 -1.02 16.51 15.23
CA LYS A 273 -1.42 17.36 14.08
C LYS A 273 -1.85 16.55 12.86
N LEU A 274 -1.18 15.42 12.62
CA LEU A 274 -1.43 14.54 11.47
C LEU A 274 -2.18 13.26 11.86
N SER A 275 -2.78 13.21 13.06
CA SER A 275 -3.50 12.03 13.57
C SER A 275 -4.66 11.62 12.65
N SER A 276 -5.36 12.61 12.09
CA SER A 276 -6.44 12.42 11.10
C SER A 276 -5.95 12.05 9.71
N VAL A 277 -4.68 12.30 9.37
CA VAL A 277 -4.13 11.94 8.05
C VAL A 277 -4.11 10.42 7.88
N LEU A 278 -3.81 9.71 8.96
CA LEU A 278 -3.73 8.26 8.98
C LEU A 278 -5.03 7.60 9.45
N SER A 279 -6.10 8.35 9.70
CA SER A 279 -7.42 7.72 9.92
C SER A 279 -7.89 7.14 8.59
N ARG A 280 -7.71 5.83 8.43
CA ARG A 280 -8.20 5.11 7.25
C ARG A 280 -9.72 5.18 7.20
N GLU A 281 -10.27 5.30 6.00
CA GLU A 281 -11.68 4.97 5.75
C GLU A 281 -11.90 3.46 5.52
N TRP A 282 -10.99 2.60 6.00
CA TRP A 282 -11.00 1.14 5.75
C TRP A 282 -11.01 0.40 7.10
N PRO A 283 -12.01 -0.43 7.42
CA PRO A 283 -11.97 -1.27 8.62
C PRO A 283 -10.90 -2.35 8.39
N ILE A 284 -9.84 -2.37 9.20
CA ILE A 284 -8.84 -3.45 9.20
C ILE A 284 -9.19 -4.39 10.35
N ALA A 285 -9.18 -5.70 10.09
CA ALA A 285 -9.30 -6.71 11.12
C ALA A 285 -7.97 -6.89 11.87
N PRO A 286 -7.99 -7.12 13.20
CA PRO A 286 -6.79 -7.36 14.01
C PRO A 286 -6.07 -8.69 13.65
N SER A 287 -6.69 -9.53 12.81
CA SER A 287 -6.18 -10.81 12.35
C SER A 287 -6.48 -10.98 10.85
N ILE A 288 -5.69 -11.83 10.18
CA ILE A 288 -5.97 -12.23 8.80
C ILE A 288 -7.31 -12.98 8.78
N ASN A 289 -8.25 -12.46 8.01
CA ASN A 289 -9.53 -13.09 7.73
C ASN A 289 -9.62 -13.47 6.26
N LEU A 290 -10.51 -14.38 5.91
CA LEU A 290 -10.85 -14.61 4.51
C LEU A 290 -11.78 -13.50 4.02
N ARG A 291 -11.40 -12.84 2.93
CA ARG A 291 -12.22 -11.83 2.24
C ARG A 291 -12.62 -12.31 0.87
N ASN A 292 -13.88 -12.07 0.50
CA ASN A 292 -14.34 -12.28 -0.87
C ASN A 292 -13.79 -11.19 -1.81
N VAL A 293 -12.81 -11.55 -2.63
CA VAL A 293 -12.14 -10.68 -3.61
C VAL A 293 -12.83 -10.68 -4.98
N ALA A 294 -13.91 -11.46 -5.16
CA ALA A 294 -14.73 -11.42 -6.38
C ALA A 294 -15.72 -10.23 -6.40
N ILE A 295 -15.93 -9.55 -5.28
CA ILE A 295 -16.88 -8.43 -5.18
C ILE A 295 -16.45 -7.30 -6.12
N GLY A 296 -17.31 -6.94 -7.06
CA GLY A 296 -17.02 -5.90 -8.05
C GLY A 296 -16.06 -6.33 -9.17
N ALA A 297 -15.52 -7.55 -9.13
CA ALA A 297 -14.58 -8.05 -10.13
C ALA A 297 -15.24 -8.22 -11.51
N LYS A 298 -14.45 -7.98 -12.56
CA LYS A 298 -14.95 -8.08 -13.94
C LYS A 298 -15.23 -9.54 -14.32
N CYS A 299 -16.45 -9.80 -14.75
CA CYS A 299 -16.95 -11.10 -15.16
C CYS A 299 -16.98 -11.22 -16.70
N ILE A 300 -16.32 -12.24 -17.25
CA ILE A 300 -16.13 -12.45 -18.69
C ILE A 300 -16.65 -13.85 -19.06
N PRO A 301 -17.91 -13.97 -19.51
CA PRO A 301 -18.45 -15.25 -19.94
C PRO A 301 -17.94 -15.64 -21.34
N SER A 302 -17.91 -16.94 -21.64
CA SER A 302 -17.54 -17.47 -22.98
C SER A 302 -18.46 -16.96 -24.08
N SER A 303 -19.74 -16.81 -23.74
CA SER A 303 -20.78 -16.28 -24.61
C SER A 303 -21.87 -15.66 -23.74
N VAL A 304 -22.76 -14.89 -24.35
CA VAL A 304 -23.85 -14.22 -23.65
C VAL A 304 -25.16 -14.54 -24.35
N TRP A 305 -26.13 -15.07 -23.58
CA TRP A 305 -27.48 -15.29 -24.06
C TRP A 305 -28.22 -13.98 -24.28
N LYS A 306 -29.09 -13.97 -25.30
CA LYS A 306 -29.86 -12.78 -25.69
C LYS A 306 -30.62 -12.21 -24.48
N GLY A 307 -30.40 -10.92 -24.20
CA GLY A 307 -31.06 -10.20 -23.11
C GLY A 307 -30.33 -10.26 -21.77
N PHE A 308 -29.19 -10.96 -21.68
CA PHE A 308 -28.30 -10.90 -20.52
C PHE A 308 -27.11 -9.97 -20.80
N ALA A 309 -26.62 -9.34 -19.73
CA ALA A 309 -25.34 -8.65 -19.72
C ALA A 309 -24.61 -9.08 -18.43
N PRO A 310 -23.35 -9.56 -18.51
CA PRO A 310 -22.62 -9.98 -17.34
C PRO A 310 -22.43 -8.78 -16.40
N LYS A 311 -22.79 -8.96 -15.13
CA LYS A 311 -22.61 -7.96 -14.08
C LYS A 311 -21.55 -8.45 -13.09
N PRO A 312 -20.82 -7.54 -12.41
CA PRO A 312 -19.96 -7.92 -11.30
C PRO A 312 -20.77 -8.52 -10.15
N PHE A 313 -20.21 -9.49 -9.43
CA PHE A 313 -20.86 -10.06 -8.25
C PHE A 313 -20.88 -9.06 -7.09
N GLY A 314 -21.96 -9.08 -6.31
CA GLY A 314 -22.11 -8.28 -5.09
C GLY A 314 -21.49 -8.95 -3.86
N PRO A 315 -21.73 -8.45 -2.64
CA PRO A 315 -21.22 -9.05 -1.41
C PRO A 315 -21.98 -10.31 -0.98
N LYS A 316 -23.17 -10.58 -1.53
CA LYS A 316 -24.00 -11.72 -1.21
C LYS A 316 -24.83 -12.17 -2.41
N PRO A 317 -25.29 -13.44 -2.43
CA PRO A 317 -26.27 -13.92 -3.41
C PRO A 317 -27.57 -13.12 -3.34
N LEU A 318 -28.26 -12.98 -4.47
CA LEU A 318 -29.48 -12.17 -4.62
C LEU A 318 -30.73 -13.00 -4.98
N GLY A 319 -30.63 -14.32 -5.00
CA GLY A 319 -31.71 -15.24 -5.41
C GLY A 319 -32.04 -15.17 -6.90
N LYS A 320 -31.13 -14.67 -7.75
CA LYS A 320 -31.37 -14.49 -9.19
C LYS A 320 -30.14 -14.78 -10.02
N VAL A 321 -30.37 -15.25 -11.25
CA VAL A 321 -29.32 -15.52 -12.22
C VAL A 321 -28.52 -14.25 -12.52
N HIS A 322 -27.20 -14.35 -12.40
CA HIS A 322 -26.31 -13.20 -12.55
C HIS A 322 -25.68 -13.08 -13.93
N PHE A 323 -25.47 -14.22 -14.60
CA PHE A 323 -25.06 -14.31 -16.00
C PHE A 323 -25.68 -15.54 -16.66
N HIS A 324 -25.75 -15.52 -17.99
CA HIS A 324 -26.29 -16.63 -18.76
C HIS A 324 -25.51 -16.81 -20.06
N THR A 325 -24.79 -17.92 -20.23
CA THR A 325 -24.13 -18.25 -21.51
C THR A 325 -25.13 -18.78 -22.53
N ASN A 326 -24.74 -18.84 -23.81
CA ASN A 326 -25.41 -19.71 -24.78
C ASN A 326 -25.10 -21.19 -24.49
N LYS A 327 -25.64 -22.08 -25.33
CA LYS A 327 -25.30 -23.50 -25.32
C LYS A 327 -23.97 -23.68 -26.04
N ASP A 328 -22.88 -23.68 -25.27
CA ASP A 328 -21.52 -23.82 -25.79
C ASP A 328 -21.01 -25.23 -25.50
N ASP A 329 -19.93 -25.66 -26.17
CA ASP A 329 -19.31 -26.98 -25.91
C ASP A 329 -18.59 -27.03 -24.54
N VAL A 330 -18.03 -25.90 -24.11
CA VAL A 330 -17.37 -25.69 -22.81
C VAL A 330 -17.73 -24.28 -22.31
N PRO A 331 -18.99 -24.05 -21.89
CA PRO A 331 -19.42 -22.73 -21.44
C PRO A 331 -18.64 -22.35 -20.18
N SER A 332 -18.20 -21.09 -20.09
CA SER A 332 -17.36 -20.63 -18.98
C SER A 332 -17.66 -19.21 -18.54
N LEU A 333 -17.24 -18.90 -17.32
CA LEU A 333 -17.16 -17.57 -16.74
C LEU A 333 -15.75 -17.38 -16.20
N THR A 334 -15.05 -16.37 -16.70
CA THR A 334 -13.77 -15.93 -16.14
C THR A 334 -13.98 -14.69 -15.27
N VAL A 335 -13.60 -14.77 -14.01
CA VAL A 335 -13.55 -13.64 -13.08
C VAL A 335 -12.11 -13.10 -13.08
N ASN A 336 -11.92 -11.88 -13.58
CA ASN A 336 -10.67 -11.15 -13.45
C ASN A 336 -10.69 -10.34 -12.14
N LEU A 337 -9.86 -10.74 -11.19
CA LEU A 337 -9.77 -10.14 -9.85
C LEU A 337 -9.03 -8.79 -9.83
N ASP A 338 -8.53 -8.33 -10.98
CA ASP A 338 -7.74 -7.10 -11.21
C ASP A 338 -6.39 -7.03 -10.49
N ALA A 339 -6.17 -7.86 -9.46
CA ALA A 339 -4.92 -8.12 -8.79
C ALA A 339 -4.70 -9.63 -8.62
N ALA A 340 -3.47 -10.02 -8.28
CA ALA A 340 -3.14 -11.40 -7.96
C ALA A 340 -3.36 -11.68 -6.46
N TYR A 341 -3.97 -12.82 -6.14
CA TYR A 341 -4.31 -13.23 -4.79
C TYR A 341 -3.86 -14.66 -4.52
N LEU A 342 -3.47 -14.95 -3.28
CA LEU A 342 -3.38 -16.33 -2.79
C LEU A 342 -4.79 -16.80 -2.46
N ILE A 343 -5.46 -17.41 -3.44
CA ILE A 343 -6.84 -17.88 -3.26
C ILE A 343 -6.82 -19.10 -2.35
N ARG A 344 -7.67 -19.09 -1.33
CA ARG A 344 -7.84 -20.21 -0.39
C ARG A 344 -9.13 -20.96 -0.61
N ARG A 345 -10.17 -20.31 -1.11
CA ARG A 345 -11.48 -20.94 -1.29
C ARG A 345 -12.27 -20.31 -2.42
N VAL A 346 -13.00 -21.12 -3.16
CA VAL A 346 -14.02 -20.67 -4.11
C VAL A 346 -15.34 -21.27 -3.70
N GLU A 347 -16.36 -20.43 -3.60
CA GLU A 347 -17.74 -20.83 -3.31
C GLU A 347 -18.63 -20.48 -4.49
N ILE A 348 -19.52 -21.40 -4.86
CA ILE A 348 -20.41 -21.25 -6.01
C ILE A 348 -21.83 -21.54 -5.58
N ASP A 349 -22.68 -20.53 -5.65
CA ASP A 349 -24.12 -20.66 -5.47
C ASP A 349 -24.78 -20.94 -6.84
N ASN A 350 -25.41 -22.10 -6.94
CA ASN A 350 -26.14 -22.51 -8.12
C ASN A 350 -27.52 -21.84 -8.19
N ARG A 351 -28.20 -21.99 -9.33
CA ARG A 351 -29.63 -21.68 -9.42
C ARG A 351 -30.48 -22.66 -8.59
N SER A 352 -31.64 -22.20 -8.13
CA SER A 352 -32.56 -22.96 -7.25
C SER A 352 -33.81 -23.51 -7.97
N ASP A 353 -33.79 -23.61 -9.31
CA ASP A 353 -34.93 -24.10 -10.10
C ASP A 353 -34.70 -25.51 -10.68
N ASP A 354 -35.62 -25.97 -11.53
CA ASP A 354 -35.63 -27.29 -12.17
C ASP A 354 -34.49 -27.53 -13.18
N HIS A 355 -33.58 -26.58 -13.33
CA HIS A 355 -32.41 -26.67 -14.20
C HIS A 355 -31.08 -26.67 -13.45
N ALA A 356 -31.07 -26.75 -12.11
CA ALA A 356 -29.87 -26.81 -11.28
C ALA A 356 -28.89 -27.93 -11.70
N ALA A 357 -29.40 -29.06 -12.18
CA ALA A 357 -28.62 -30.21 -12.65
C ALA A 357 -27.65 -29.89 -13.81
N ARG A 358 -27.81 -28.75 -14.51
CA ARG A 358 -26.90 -28.35 -15.60
C ARG A 358 -25.50 -27.99 -15.11
N ALA A 359 -25.35 -27.62 -13.83
CA ALA A 359 -24.05 -27.33 -13.23
C ALA A 359 -23.30 -28.60 -12.77
N ALA A 360 -23.84 -29.80 -13.01
CA ALA A 360 -23.32 -31.03 -12.41
C ALA A 360 -21.89 -31.41 -12.81
N ARG A 361 -21.36 -30.83 -13.90
CA ARG A 361 -19.98 -31.04 -14.37
C ARG A 361 -19.14 -29.77 -14.30
N ILE A 362 -19.35 -28.97 -13.27
CA ILE A 362 -18.60 -27.75 -13.03
C ILE A 362 -17.15 -28.05 -12.68
N ALA A 363 -16.24 -27.26 -13.24
CA ALA A 363 -14.83 -27.28 -12.97
C ALA A 363 -14.31 -25.84 -12.76
N ILE A 364 -13.20 -25.74 -12.05
CA ILE A 364 -12.54 -24.48 -11.72
C ILE A 364 -11.08 -24.60 -12.14
N SER A 365 -10.64 -23.64 -12.96
CA SER A 365 -9.24 -23.42 -13.27
C SER A 365 -8.81 -22.03 -12.87
N VAL A 366 -7.52 -21.89 -12.60
CA VAL A 366 -6.91 -20.62 -12.21
C VAL A 366 -5.78 -20.25 -13.16
N SER A 367 -5.53 -18.95 -13.28
CA SER A 367 -4.45 -18.42 -14.09
C SER A 367 -3.89 -17.12 -13.51
N ALA A 368 -2.59 -16.90 -13.69
CA ALA A 368 -1.93 -15.64 -13.36
C ALA A 368 -2.01 -14.63 -14.52
N ASP A 369 -2.08 -15.10 -15.77
CA ASP A 369 -1.94 -14.29 -16.99
C ASP A 369 -3.18 -14.30 -17.89
N GLY A 370 -4.16 -15.16 -17.58
CA GLY A 370 -5.40 -15.31 -18.33
C GLY A 370 -5.23 -16.11 -19.62
N LYS A 371 -4.05 -16.73 -19.85
CA LYS A 371 -3.72 -17.54 -21.03
C LYS A 371 -3.54 -19.00 -20.63
N GLU A 372 -2.65 -19.27 -19.70
CA GLU A 372 -2.35 -20.61 -19.20
C GLU A 372 -3.18 -20.90 -17.96
N TYR A 373 -3.99 -21.95 -18.00
CA TYR A 373 -4.89 -22.32 -16.92
C TYR A 373 -4.49 -23.66 -16.31
N THR A 374 -4.55 -23.74 -14.98
CA THR A 374 -4.40 -24.99 -14.24
C THR A 374 -5.71 -25.32 -13.54
N ASP A 375 -6.25 -26.51 -13.76
CA ASP A 375 -7.42 -27.00 -13.04
C ASP A 375 -7.07 -27.19 -11.57
N VAL A 376 -7.89 -26.59 -10.70
CA VAL A 376 -7.82 -26.75 -9.23
C VAL A 376 -8.98 -27.57 -8.70
N TYR A 377 -10.03 -27.74 -9.50
CA TYR A 377 -11.17 -28.58 -9.21
C TYR A 377 -11.79 -29.05 -10.53
N SER A 378 -11.80 -30.37 -10.74
CA SER A 378 -12.30 -30.97 -11.98
C SER A 378 -12.81 -32.38 -11.66
N PRO A 379 -13.96 -32.52 -10.97
CA PRO A 379 -14.49 -33.81 -10.59
C PRO A 379 -14.87 -34.60 -11.84
N ASP A 380 -14.62 -35.91 -11.82
CA ASP A 380 -15.07 -36.82 -12.89
C ASP A 380 -16.54 -37.18 -12.73
N ASP A 381 -17.01 -37.28 -11.49
CA ASP A 381 -18.40 -37.53 -11.15
C ASP A 381 -19.26 -36.27 -11.26
N ARG A 382 -20.57 -36.50 -11.41
CA ARG A 382 -21.57 -35.44 -11.39
C ARG A 382 -21.79 -34.96 -9.96
N ILE A 383 -21.59 -33.66 -9.72
CA ILE A 383 -21.76 -33.02 -8.41
C ILE A 383 -22.99 -32.13 -8.44
N PHE A 384 -24.01 -32.48 -7.67
CA PHE A 384 -25.21 -31.66 -7.53
C PHE A 384 -25.08 -30.77 -6.29
N PHE A 385 -25.35 -29.49 -6.47
CA PHE A 385 -25.25 -28.47 -5.43
C PHE A 385 -26.27 -27.35 -5.69
N GLY A 386 -26.67 -26.67 -4.62
CA GLY A 386 -27.64 -25.58 -4.62
C GLY A 386 -26.98 -24.23 -4.33
N ALA A 387 -27.69 -23.39 -3.57
CA ALA A 387 -27.23 -22.10 -3.06
C ALA A 387 -27.35 -22.08 -1.53
N GLY A 388 -26.75 -21.08 -0.87
CA GLY A 388 -26.83 -20.98 0.58
C GLY A 388 -26.03 -22.10 1.24
N ASP A 389 -26.66 -22.90 2.10
CA ASP A 389 -25.99 -23.99 2.82
C ASP A 389 -25.61 -25.17 1.90
N ASP A 390 -26.28 -25.31 0.75
CA ASP A 390 -26.04 -26.36 -0.23
C ASP A 390 -25.06 -25.93 -1.35
N ARG A 391 -24.38 -24.79 -1.20
CA ARG A 391 -23.44 -24.27 -2.20
C ARG A 391 -22.25 -25.20 -2.41
N LEU A 392 -21.64 -25.15 -3.58
CA LEU A 392 -20.36 -25.83 -3.80
C LEU A 392 -19.24 -25.02 -3.15
N VAL A 393 -18.46 -25.68 -2.28
CA VAL A 393 -17.28 -25.10 -1.64
C VAL A 393 -16.03 -25.88 -2.08
N VAL A 394 -15.06 -25.17 -2.64
CA VAL A 394 -13.78 -25.73 -3.10
C VAL A 394 -12.65 -25.03 -2.35
N GLU A 395 -11.98 -25.77 -1.46
CA GLU A 395 -10.73 -25.32 -0.85
C GLU A 395 -9.59 -25.43 -1.87
N ILE A 396 -8.78 -24.39 -1.98
CA ILE A 396 -7.67 -24.28 -2.91
C ILE A 396 -6.38 -24.18 -2.11
N ASP A 397 -5.56 -25.23 -2.22
CA ASP A 397 -4.20 -25.23 -1.69
C ASP A 397 -3.19 -24.97 -2.82
N LEU A 398 -3.08 -23.71 -3.21
CA LEU A 398 -2.08 -23.25 -4.16
C LEU A 398 -1.16 -22.23 -3.51
N ASP A 399 0.13 -22.49 -3.62
CA ASP A 399 1.17 -21.55 -3.17
C ASP A 399 1.62 -20.61 -4.30
N LYS A 400 0.68 -20.20 -5.14
CA LYS A 400 0.93 -19.31 -6.29
C LYS A 400 -0.15 -18.24 -6.40
N PRO A 401 0.21 -16.97 -6.67
CA PRO A 401 -0.77 -15.92 -6.90
C PRO A 401 -1.64 -16.18 -8.14
N VAL A 402 -2.94 -15.94 -8.01
CA VAL A 402 -3.96 -16.12 -9.05
C VAL A 402 -4.65 -14.78 -9.31
N ARG A 403 -4.81 -14.41 -10.57
CA ARG A 403 -5.58 -13.23 -10.98
C ARG A 403 -6.91 -13.59 -11.65
N PHE A 404 -6.92 -14.68 -12.40
CA PHE A 404 -8.07 -15.12 -13.17
C PHE A 404 -8.58 -16.44 -12.61
N VAL A 405 -9.86 -16.48 -12.26
CA VAL A 405 -10.56 -17.71 -11.89
C VAL A 405 -11.58 -18.01 -12.97
N LYS A 406 -11.42 -19.14 -13.64
CA LYS A 406 -12.33 -19.60 -14.69
C LYS A 406 -13.15 -20.76 -14.15
N ILE A 407 -14.47 -20.57 -14.19
CA ILE A 407 -15.47 -21.55 -13.81
C ILE A 407 -16.12 -22.01 -15.11
N TYR A 408 -16.18 -23.32 -15.34
CA TYR A 408 -16.62 -23.84 -16.63
C TYR A 408 -17.33 -25.19 -16.49
N LEU A 409 -18.11 -25.57 -17.51
CA LEU A 409 -18.68 -26.91 -17.60
C LEU A 409 -17.83 -27.77 -18.54
N ARG A 410 -17.57 -29.01 -18.13
CA ARG A 410 -16.83 -30.01 -18.94
C ARG A 410 -17.71 -30.68 -20.01
N GLU A 411 -18.88 -30.11 -20.33
CA GLU A 411 -19.81 -30.66 -21.31
C GLU A 411 -20.59 -29.57 -22.04
N LYS A 412 -21.16 -29.94 -23.20
CA LYS A 412 -21.98 -29.03 -24.00
C LYS A 412 -23.26 -28.68 -23.28
N SER A 413 -23.34 -27.48 -22.75
CA SER A 413 -24.47 -27.05 -21.94
C SER A 413 -24.55 -25.52 -21.87
N TYR A 414 -25.44 -25.06 -21.00
CA TYR A 414 -25.62 -23.68 -20.64
C TYR A 414 -25.05 -23.47 -19.22
N LEU A 415 -24.14 -22.51 -19.01
CA LEU A 415 -23.60 -22.20 -17.69
C LEU A 415 -24.23 -20.95 -17.11
N HIS A 416 -25.04 -21.11 -16.07
CA HIS A 416 -25.70 -20.03 -15.34
C HIS A 416 -25.51 -20.27 -13.85
N LEU A 417 -25.05 -19.27 -13.12
CA LEU A 417 -24.90 -19.35 -11.67
C LEU A 417 -25.58 -18.14 -11.02
N GLU A 418 -25.94 -18.30 -9.75
CA GLU A 418 -26.45 -17.20 -8.94
C GLU A 418 -25.31 -16.33 -8.45
N HIS A 419 -24.27 -16.95 -7.87
CA HIS A 419 -23.20 -16.21 -7.22
C HIS A 419 -21.88 -16.98 -7.22
N VAL A 420 -20.78 -16.23 -7.20
CA VAL A 420 -19.42 -16.77 -7.04
C VAL A 420 -18.71 -15.91 -6.00
N SER A 421 -18.19 -16.55 -4.96
CA SER A 421 -17.29 -15.92 -4.00
C SER A 421 -15.90 -16.51 -4.12
N ILE A 422 -14.87 -15.66 -4.15
CA ILE A 422 -13.46 -16.07 -4.22
C ILE A 422 -12.77 -15.50 -3.01
N TRP A 423 -12.31 -16.36 -2.11
CA TRP A 423 -11.79 -15.97 -0.81
C TRP A 423 -10.27 -15.98 -0.79
N ALA A 424 -9.69 -14.86 -0.35
CA ALA A 424 -8.27 -14.71 -0.14
C ALA A 424 -8.00 -14.19 1.29
N PRO A 425 -6.86 -14.57 1.90
CA PRO A 425 -6.41 -14.00 3.16
C PRO A 425 -6.25 -12.49 3.02
N SER A 426 -6.85 -11.74 3.94
CA SER A 426 -6.79 -10.29 3.97
C SER A 426 -6.84 -9.77 5.39
N PHE A 427 -6.14 -8.68 5.66
CA PHE A 427 -6.34 -7.89 6.88
C PHE A 427 -7.51 -6.92 6.75
N TYR A 428 -8.15 -6.83 5.59
CA TYR A 428 -9.32 -5.99 5.41
C TYR A 428 -10.55 -6.65 6.04
N ALA A 429 -11.26 -5.93 6.92
CA ALA A 429 -12.49 -6.40 7.58
C ALA A 429 -13.72 -6.27 6.68
#